data_AF-A0AA35T3R6-F1
#
_entry.id   AF-A0AA35T3R6-F1
#
_cell.length_a   1.000
_cell.length_b   1.000
_cell.length_c   1.000
_cell.angle_alpha   90.00
_cell.angle_beta   90.00
_cell.angle_gamma   90.00
#
_symmetry.space_group_name_H-M   'P 1'
#
loop_
_entity.id
_entity.type
_entity.pdbx_description
1 polymer ?
#
loop_
_entity_poly.entity_id
_entity_poly.type
_entity_poly.pdbx_seq_one_letter_code
_entity_poly.pdbx_strand_id
1 'polypeptide(L)'
;MSVRPRNDSIYPTGDEGNRLLSETSRDAVAHSLTSPPYSKAENLLPSPRQTLFLMGVHGLWSIISPAGHTVPLSRLAGRTLAVDLSGWVCQAIKAKSLAQKVQKPHLRNLFFRVSTLYRLGASLVFVIDGEATQLKWGTLDKREGRGEERRRRTGRRTILQSYVNECCNLLDSLGVPYIRSKGEAEALCSILNYTGMADGVLTNDSDSFLYGATTVYRDLHTTERSPTVECYTMKAIHEKLALNRSDLIALALLLGCDYCPQGMLIHNTYSVTDTRT
;
A
#
# COMPACT_ATOMS: atom_id res chain seq x y z
N MET A 1 -6.18 15.08 -66.40
CA MET A 1 -7.48 15.31 -65.73
C MET A 1 -7.16 15.77 -64.31
N SER A 2 -7.09 17.08 -64.01
CA SER A 2 -8.24 17.97 -63.71
C SER A 2 -9.15 17.36 -62.65
N VAL A 3 -9.51 17.94 -61.49
CA VAL A 3 -9.52 19.32 -60.96
C VAL A 3 -9.83 19.19 -59.44
N ARG A 4 -9.27 20.07 -58.58
CA ARG A 4 -9.91 20.46 -57.30
C ARG A 4 -10.83 21.66 -57.53
N PRO A 5 -11.90 21.84 -56.74
CA PRO A 5 -12.00 23.03 -55.88
C PRO A 5 -12.51 22.65 -54.47
N ARG A 6 -12.19 23.26 -53.31
CA ARG A 6 -12.14 24.65 -52.79
C ARG A 6 -13.48 25.40 -52.64
N ASN A 7 -13.67 25.89 -51.40
CA ASN A 7 -14.39 27.10 -50.96
C ASN A 7 -15.93 27.05 -51.01
N ASP A 8 -16.71 27.73 -50.16
CA ASP A 8 -16.51 28.67 -49.04
C ASP A 8 -17.89 28.89 -48.35
N SER A 9 -17.87 29.53 -47.17
CA SER A 9 -18.85 30.54 -46.72
C SER A 9 -20.24 30.04 -46.24
N ILE A 10 -21.06 30.71 -45.40
CA ILE A 10 -21.08 31.90 -44.51
C ILE A 10 -22.43 31.75 -43.73
N TYR A 11 -22.56 32.38 -42.56
CA TYR A 11 -23.72 32.50 -41.63
C TYR A 11 -25.14 32.68 -42.21
N PRO A 12 -26.18 32.50 -41.37
CA PRO A 12 -26.91 33.66 -40.79
C PRO A 12 -27.10 33.52 -39.25
N THR A 13 -26.89 34.53 -38.39
CA THR A 13 -27.69 35.74 -38.04
C THR A 13 -29.08 35.50 -37.45
N GLY A 14 -29.35 36.14 -36.30
CA GLY A 14 -30.66 36.30 -35.66
C GLY A 14 -30.64 35.96 -34.17
N ASP A 15 -31.00 36.76 -33.17
CA ASP A 15 -31.01 38.21 -32.83
C ASP A 15 -31.95 38.33 -31.60
N GLU A 16 -31.69 39.31 -30.73
CA GLU A 16 -32.54 39.83 -29.62
C GLU A 16 -32.94 38.89 -28.46
N GLY A 17 -33.02 39.27 -27.18
CA GLY A 17 -32.96 40.56 -26.49
C GLY A 17 -33.81 40.48 -25.20
N ASN A 18 -33.22 40.76 -24.02
CA ASN A 18 -33.81 41.39 -22.81
C ASN A 18 -32.84 41.17 -21.61
N ARG A 19 -32.11 42.17 -21.07
CA ARG A 19 -32.54 43.26 -20.15
C ARG A 19 -33.39 42.75 -18.97
N LEU A 20 -32.79 42.62 -17.78
CA LEU A 20 -32.62 43.62 -16.70
C LEU A 20 -33.91 43.88 -15.89
N LEU A 21 -33.95 43.42 -14.63
CA LEU A 21 -34.63 44.00 -13.45
C LEU A 21 -33.99 43.34 -12.19
N SER A 22 -33.05 43.96 -11.46
CA SER A 22 -33.19 44.98 -10.38
C SER A 22 -33.96 44.52 -9.13
N GLU A 23 -33.25 44.55 -7.99
CA GLU A 23 -33.68 45.05 -6.66
C GLU A 23 -34.88 44.39 -5.96
N THR A 24 -34.86 43.94 -4.70
CA THR A 24 -34.55 44.69 -3.46
C THR A 24 -34.86 43.80 -2.24
N SER A 25 -34.29 44.17 -1.08
CA SER A 25 -34.81 43.93 0.29
C SER A 25 -34.66 42.51 0.89
N ARG A 26 -34.27 42.30 2.15
CA ARG A 26 -34.43 43.11 3.38
C ARG A 26 -33.44 42.66 4.46
N ASP A 27 -32.87 43.63 5.17
CA ASP A 27 -32.19 43.48 6.47
C ASP A 27 -33.18 43.29 7.63
N ALA A 28 -32.60 42.96 8.80
CA ALA A 28 -33.13 42.91 10.17
C ALA A 28 -33.65 41.51 10.58
N VAL A 29 -33.29 40.93 11.74
CA VAL A 29 -33.11 41.51 13.08
C VAL A 29 -32.14 40.63 13.87
N ALA A 30 -31.16 41.25 14.51
CA ALA A 30 -30.35 40.64 15.56
C ALA A 30 -31.05 40.80 16.91
N HIS A 31 -31.23 39.71 17.66
CA HIS A 31 -31.35 39.75 19.12
C HIS A 31 -30.71 38.50 19.75
N SER A 32 -29.84 38.80 20.71
CA SER A 32 -28.99 37.92 21.50
C SER A 32 -29.78 37.19 22.59
N LEU A 33 -29.54 35.89 22.78
CA LEU A 33 -29.64 35.23 24.09
C LEU A 33 -28.57 34.12 24.21
N THR A 34 -27.87 34.22 25.33
CA THR A 34 -26.67 33.54 25.84
C THR A 34 -26.89 32.09 26.31
N SER A 35 -25.94 31.17 26.07
CA SER A 35 -25.57 30.00 26.93
C SER A 35 -24.18 29.41 26.49
N PRO A 36 -23.49 28.55 27.27
CA PRO A 36 -22.09 28.69 27.73
C PRO A 36 -21.02 27.95 26.87
N PRO A 37 -19.70 28.06 27.18
CA PRO A 37 -18.64 27.63 26.26
C PRO A 37 -18.33 26.14 26.43
N TYR A 38 -18.71 25.33 25.44
CA TYR A 38 -18.09 24.02 25.21
C TYR A 38 -17.16 24.14 24.00
N SER A 39 -15.90 24.45 24.26
CA SER A 39 -14.85 24.40 23.24
C SER A 39 -14.01 23.12 23.43
N LYS A 40 -13.78 22.43 22.32
CA LYS A 40 -12.76 21.38 22.07
C LYS A 40 -13.07 19.96 22.54
N ALA A 41 -13.83 19.21 21.73
CA ALA A 41 -13.65 17.76 21.60
C ALA A 41 -14.15 17.17 20.26
N GLU A 42 -14.38 17.97 19.22
CA GLU A 42 -14.70 17.45 17.88
C GLU A 42 -13.59 17.83 16.92
N ASN A 43 -12.57 16.99 16.85
CA ASN A 43 -11.65 16.87 15.72
C ASN A 43 -10.72 15.66 15.99
N LEU A 44 -11.26 14.45 15.89
CA LEU A 44 -10.42 13.25 15.74
C LEU A 44 -11.15 12.11 15.00
N LEU A 45 -11.96 12.44 14.00
CA LEU A 45 -12.41 11.48 13.01
C LEU A 45 -11.91 11.94 11.64
N PRO A 46 -11.01 11.20 10.97
CA PRO A 46 -10.52 11.59 9.67
C PRO A 46 -11.66 11.54 8.65
N SER A 47 -11.74 12.58 7.83
CA SER A 47 -12.72 12.76 6.75
C SER A 47 -12.82 11.55 5.79
N PRO A 48 -13.99 11.27 5.17
CA PRO A 48 -14.23 10.07 4.37
C PRO A 48 -13.49 10.01 3.01
N ARG A 49 -12.60 10.98 2.73
CA ARG A 49 -11.85 11.07 1.46
C ARG A 49 -10.46 10.46 1.53
N GLN A 50 -10.07 9.91 2.67
CA GLN A 50 -8.86 9.11 2.82
C GLN A 50 -9.26 7.65 3.01
N THR A 51 -9.84 7.03 1.97
CA THR A 51 -9.76 5.59 1.82
C THR A 51 -8.30 5.25 1.50
N LEU A 52 -7.48 5.28 2.55
CA LEU A 52 -6.14 4.76 2.57
C LEU A 52 -6.23 3.36 1.96
N PHE A 53 -5.59 3.20 0.81
CA PHE A 53 -5.19 1.90 0.28
C PHE A 53 -4.21 1.27 1.28
N LEU A 54 -4.74 0.79 2.40
CA LEU A 54 -4.08 -0.09 3.35
C LEU A 54 -4.27 -1.49 2.76
N MET A 55 -3.20 -2.00 2.18
CA MET A 55 -3.04 -3.42 1.87
C MET A 55 -2.25 -4.00 3.03
N GLY A 56 -2.74 -5.08 3.62
CA GLY A 56 -2.17 -5.74 4.79
C GLY A 56 -2.96 -5.55 6.09
N VAL A 57 -2.44 -6.07 7.19
CA VAL A 57 -3.09 -5.98 8.51
C VAL A 57 -3.08 -4.55 9.07
N HIS A 58 -4.26 -4.06 9.46
CA HIS A 58 -4.38 -2.74 10.07
C HIS A 58 -3.65 -2.66 11.43
N GLY A 59 -2.69 -1.74 11.54
CA GLY A 59 -2.04 -1.40 12.82
C GLY A 59 -1.06 -2.44 13.38
N LEU A 60 -0.82 -3.55 12.67
CA LEU A 60 0.04 -4.64 13.16
C LEU A 60 1.47 -4.16 13.43
N TRP A 61 2.02 -3.33 12.55
CA TRP A 61 3.35 -2.73 12.74
C TRP A 61 3.48 -1.92 14.02
N SER A 62 2.42 -1.21 14.44
CA SER A 62 2.43 -0.46 15.69
C SER A 62 2.54 -1.39 16.90
N ILE A 63 1.84 -2.53 16.85
CA ILE A 63 1.85 -3.55 17.91
C ILE A 63 3.23 -4.22 18.00
N ILE A 64 3.82 -4.60 16.87
CA ILE A 64 5.12 -5.31 16.85
C ILE A 64 6.33 -4.38 16.89
N SER A 65 6.12 -3.05 16.84
CA SER A 65 7.19 -2.04 16.86
C SER A 65 8.22 -2.23 17.99
N PRO A 66 7.88 -2.64 19.23
CA PRO A 66 8.87 -2.84 20.29
C PRO A 66 9.87 -3.97 20.00
N ALA A 67 9.52 -4.92 19.12
CA ALA A 67 10.39 -6.01 18.68
C ALA A 67 11.35 -5.60 17.54
N GLY A 68 11.06 -4.49 16.87
CA GLY A 68 11.89 -3.95 15.80
C GLY A 68 13.15 -3.26 16.32
N HIS A 69 14.21 -3.33 15.54
CA HIS A 69 15.40 -2.53 15.77
C HIS A 69 16.10 -2.21 14.46
N THR A 70 16.64 -1.00 14.36
CA THR A 70 17.43 -0.58 13.20
C THR A 70 18.82 -1.21 13.28
N VAL A 71 19.23 -1.86 12.18
CA VAL A 71 20.56 -2.46 12.04
C VAL A 71 21.29 -1.86 10.85
N PRO A 72 22.63 -1.79 10.88
CA PRO A 72 23.41 -1.37 9.72
C PRO A 72 23.26 -2.40 8.60
N LEU A 73 23.29 -1.94 7.34
CA LEU A 73 23.16 -2.80 6.16
C LEU A 73 24.23 -3.90 6.10
N SER A 74 25.38 -3.70 6.75
CA SER A 74 26.43 -4.71 6.87
C SER A 74 25.97 -6.01 7.53
N ARG A 75 24.89 -6.00 8.32
CA ARG A 75 24.28 -7.22 8.89
C ARG A 75 23.68 -8.16 7.85
N LEU A 76 23.41 -7.65 6.65
CA LEU A 76 22.90 -8.44 5.52
C LEU A 76 24.03 -9.13 4.73
N ALA A 77 25.30 -8.87 5.05
CA ALA A 77 26.43 -9.49 4.36
C ALA A 77 26.39 -11.02 4.49
N GLY A 78 26.55 -11.72 3.36
CA GLY A 78 26.50 -13.18 3.29
C GLY A 78 25.11 -13.79 3.44
N ARG A 79 24.05 -12.97 3.57
CA ARG A 79 22.66 -13.45 3.70
C ARG A 79 22.00 -13.61 2.34
N THR A 80 21.14 -14.61 2.23
CA THR A 80 20.22 -14.79 1.10
C THR A 80 18.88 -14.16 1.46
N LEU A 81 18.42 -13.18 0.68
CA LEU A 81 17.21 -12.43 0.97
C LEU A 81 16.15 -12.66 -0.12
N ALA A 82 14.95 -13.02 0.31
CA ALA A 82 13.77 -13.04 -0.56
C ALA A 82 13.19 -11.63 -0.63
N VAL A 83 12.93 -11.11 -1.84
CA VAL A 83 12.49 -9.73 -2.05
C VAL A 83 11.17 -9.72 -2.79
N ASP A 84 10.15 -9.04 -2.25
CA ASP A 84 8.96 -8.73 -3.03
C ASP A 84 9.27 -7.61 -4.05
N LEU A 85 9.25 -7.98 -5.34
CA LEU A 85 9.52 -7.04 -6.42
C LEU A 85 8.42 -5.98 -6.55
N SER A 86 7.15 -6.37 -6.38
CA SER A 86 6.04 -5.45 -6.62
C SER A 86 5.96 -4.37 -5.55
N GLY A 87 6.27 -4.70 -4.30
CA GLY A 87 6.46 -3.75 -3.20
C GLY A 87 7.50 -2.68 -3.52
N TRP A 88 8.68 -3.07 -4.02
CA TRP A 88 9.75 -2.13 -4.39
C TRP A 88 9.37 -1.24 -5.59
N VAL A 89 8.73 -1.82 -6.61
CA VAL A 89 8.24 -1.06 -7.78
C VAL A 89 7.18 -0.04 -7.34
N CYS A 90 6.21 -0.46 -6.53
CA CYS A 90 5.18 0.43 -6.00
C CYS A 90 5.77 1.56 -5.15
N GLN A 91 6.74 1.27 -4.29
CA GLN A 91 7.43 2.26 -3.48
C GLN A 91 8.14 3.31 -4.35
N ALA A 92 8.84 2.88 -5.40
CA ALA A 92 9.57 3.78 -6.29
C ALA A 92 8.64 4.69 -7.10
N ILE A 93 7.51 4.17 -7.58
CA ILE A 93 6.55 4.96 -8.38
C ILE A 93 5.79 5.97 -7.50
N LYS A 94 5.43 5.58 -6.27
CA LYS A 94 4.71 6.46 -5.34
C LYS A 94 5.57 7.59 -4.77
N ALA A 95 6.90 7.48 -4.86
CA ALA A 95 7.84 8.51 -4.40
C ALA A 95 7.79 9.77 -5.28
N LYS A 96 6.86 10.69 -4.95
CA LYS A 96 6.57 11.92 -5.72
C LYS A 96 7.80 12.76 -6.04
N SER A 97 8.75 12.88 -5.12
CA SER A 97 9.97 13.66 -5.29
C SER A 97 10.92 13.09 -6.35
N LEU A 98 10.92 11.77 -6.53
CA LEU A 98 11.73 11.09 -7.54
C LEU A 98 11.05 11.10 -8.90
N ALA A 99 9.74 10.85 -8.92
CA ALA A 99 8.94 10.78 -10.15
C ALA A 99 8.96 12.09 -10.96
N GLN A 100 9.19 13.24 -10.31
CA GLN A 100 9.31 14.54 -10.98
C GLN A 100 10.71 14.83 -11.54
N LYS A 101 11.75 14.14 -11.06
CA LYS A 101 13.17 14.46 -11.37
C LYS A 101 13.87 13.37 -12.19
N VAL A 102 13.35 12.14 -12.16
CA VAL A 102 14.02 10.96 -12.71
C VAL A 102 13.07 10.25 -13.67
N GLN A 103 13.54 9.99 -14.89
CA GLN A 103 12.86 9.07 -15.80
C GLN A 103 12.98 7.63 -15.27
N LYS A 104 11.85 6.91 -15.20
CA LYS A 104 11.77 5.51 -14.75
C LYS A 104 12.38 5.28 -13.34
N PRO A 105 11.79 5.85 -12.27
CA PRO A 105 12.32 5.75 -10.91
C PRO A 105 12.41 4.31 -10.39
N HIS A 106 11.55 3.40 -10.86
CA HIS A 106 11.55 1.97 -10.52
C HIS A 106 12.85 1.27 -10.94
N LEU A 107 13.31 1.48 -12.18
CA LEU A 107 14.56 0.88 -12.67
C LEU A 107 15.77 1.44 -11.95
N ARG A 108 15.83 2.77 -11.80
CA ARG A 108 16.93 3.43 -11.09
C ARG A 108 17.07 2.89 -9.66
N ASN A 109 15.98 2.88 -8.92
CA ASN A 109 16.01 2.43 -7.52
C ASN A 109 16.33 0.95 -7.41
N LEU A 110 15.74 0.11 -8.27
CA LEU A 110 16.05 -1.32 -8.30
C LEU A 110 17.54 -1.56 -8.55
N PHE A 111 18.11 -0.94 -9.59
CA PHE A 111 19.53 -1.06 -9.91
C PHE A 111 20.42 -0.70 -8.72
N PHE A 112 20.22 0.46 -8.10
CA PHE A 112 21.07 0.89 -6.98
C PHE A 112 20.89 0.04 -5.73
N ARG A 113 19.67 -0.44 -5.44
CA ARG A 113 19.41 -1.34 -4.31
C ARG A 113 20.11 -2.69 -4.50
N VAL A 114 19.90 -3.32 -5.65
CA VAL A 114 20.56 -4.58 -6.03
C VAL A 114 22.08 -4.41 -5.96
N SER A 115 22.61 -3.38 -6.62
CA SER A 115 24.05 -3.12 -6.67
C SER A 115 24.65 -2.89 -5.28
N THR A 116 23.94 -2.22 -4.38
CA THR A 116 24.39 -1.98 -3.00
C THR A 116 24.39 -3.27 -2.18
N LEU A 117 23.33 -4.07 -2.26
CA LEU A 117 23.22 -5.33 -1.52
C LEU A 117 24.24 -6.37 -2.00
N TYR A 118 24.44 -6.50 -3.32
CA TYR A 118 25.47 -7.38 -3.87
C TYR A 118 26.88 -6.93 -3.51
N ARG A 119 27.18 -5.62 -3.47
CA ARG A 119 28.47 -5.11 -2.99
C ARG A 119 28.74 -5.45 -1.51
N LEU A 120 27.69 -5.62 -0.71
CA LEU A 120 27.79 -6.06 0.68
C LEU A 120 27.90 -7.60 0.80
N GLY A 121 27.84 -8.34 -0.30
CA GLY A 121 27.88 -9.80 -0.33
C GLY A 121 26.54 -10.47 0.01
N ALA A 122 25.43 -9.75 -0.03
CA ALA A 122 24.10 -10.36 0.08
C ALA A 122 23.69 -10.99 -1.26
N SER A 123 23.04 -12.15 -1.20
CA SER A 123 22.42 -12.80 -2.35
C SER A 123 20.93 -12.49 -2.37
N LEU A 124 20.37 -12.17 -3.53
CA LEU A 124 18.95 -11.78 -3.65
C LEU A 124 18.20 -12.76 -4.54
N VAL A 125 17.01 -13.14 -4.11
CA VAL A 125 16.01 -13.84 -4.94
C VAL A 125 14.75 -13.00 -4.96
N PHE A 126 14.39 -12.48 -6.13
CA PHE A 126 13.17 -11.69 -6.27
C PHE A 126 11.95 -12.59 -6.47
N VAL A 127 10.84 -12.21 -5.89
CA VAL A 127 9.55 -12.88 -6.08
C VAL A 127 8.58 -11.92 -6.75
N ILE A 128 7.91 -12.43 -7.77
CA ILE A 128 6.91 -11.71 -8.55
C ILE A 128 5.53 -12.25 -8.18
N ASP A 129 4.55 -11.35 -8.03
CA ASP A 129 3.17 -11.74 -7.81
C ASP A 129 2.63 -12.62 -8.95
N GLY A 130 1.86 -13.61 -8.54
CA GLY A 130 1.03 -14.44 -9.40
C GLY A 130 -0.36 -13.84 -9.63
N GLU A 131 -1.29 -14.71 -9.99
CA GLU A 131 -2.70 -14.32 -10.06
C GLU A 131 -3.28 -14.16 -8.65
N ALA A 132 -4.15 -13.17 -8.46
CA ALA A 132 -4.76 -12.96 -7.15
C ALA A 132 -5.74 -14.11 -6.85
N THR A 133 -5.71 -14.67 -5.64
CA THR A 133 -6.58 -15.77 -5.22
C THR A 133 -8.05 -15.33 -5.08
N GLN A 134 -9.00 -16.23 -5.37
CA GLN A 134 -10.47 -16.00 -5.34
C GLN A 134 -10.97 -15.27 -4.07
N LEU A 135 -10.38 -15.54 -2.91
CA LEU A 135 -10.73 -14.90 -1.63
C LEU A 135 -10.45 -13.38 -1.59
N LYS A 136 -9.44 -12.90 -2.32
CA LYS A 136 -9.16 -11.46 -2.45
C LYS A 136 -10.16 -10.77 -3.38
N TRP A 137 -10.77 -11.51 -4.32
CA TRP A 137 -11.79 -10.96 -5.23
C TRP A 137 -13.10 -10.66 -4.52
N GLY A 138 -13.55 -11.51 -3.59
CA GLY A 138 -14.80 -11.28 -2.85
C GLY A 138 -14.78 -10.01 -1.98
N THR A 139 -13.60 -9.63 -1.47
CA THR A 139 -13.39 -8.40 -0.70
C THR A 139 -13.18 -7.16 -1.58
N LEU A 140 -12.57 -7.35 -2.77
CA LEU A 140 -12.45 -6.30 -3.80
C LEU A 140 -13.80 -5.99 -4.47
N ASP A 141 -14.66 -6.99 -4.66
CA ASP A 141 -16.00 -6.89 -5.23
C ASP A 141 -16.99 -6.22 -4.25
N LYS A 142 -16.90 -6.48 -2.94
CA LYS A 142 -17.72 -5.76 -1.95
C LYS A 142 -17.34 -4.28 -1.77
N ARG A 143 -16.19 -3.84 -2.33
CA ARG A 143 -15.79 -2.43 -2.48
C ARG A 143 -16.19 -1.86 -3.87
N GLU A 144 -16.94 -2.58 -4.69
CA GLU A 144 -17.30 -2.16 -6.06
C GLU A 144 -18.34 -1.03 -6.05
N GLY A 145 -17.82 0.19 -6.23
CA GLY A 145 -18.52 1.19 -7.03
C GLY A 145 -18.58 0.75 -8.51
N ARG A 146 -19.64 1.17 -9.19
CA ARG A 146 -19.98 0.96 -10.62
C ARG A 146 -18.75 0.96 -11.55
N GLY A 147 -18.84 0.23 -12.68
CA GLY A 147 -17.75 -0.24 -13.57
C GLY A 147 -16.61 0.70 -14.00
N GLU A 148 -16.67 1.99 -13.73
CA GLU A 148 -15.57 2.94 -13.94
C GLU A 148 -14.39 2.69 -12.98
N GLU A 149 -14.66 2.35 -11.71
CA GLU A 149 -13.60 2.03 -10.74
C GLU A 149 -12.91 0.71 -11.08
N ARG A 150 -13.67 -0.29 -11.53
CA ARG A 150 -13.14 -1.55 -12.05
C ARG A 150 -12.21 -1.32 -13.24
N ARG A 151 -12.61 -0.50 -14.21
CA ARG A 151 -11.77 -0.14 -15.38
C ARG A 151 -10.49 0.58 -14.96
N ARG A 152 -10.56 1.52 -14.01
CA ARG A 152 -9.39 2.21 -13.46
C ARG A 152 -8.42 1.25 -12.77
N ARG A 153 -8.92 0.28 -12.00
CA ARG A 153 -8.09 -0.75 -11.34
C ARG A 153 -7.40 -1.66 -12.34
N THR A 154 -8.13 -2.15 -13.35
CA THR A 154 -7.55 -2.95 -14.43
C THR A 154 -6.44 -2.18 -15.13
N GLY A 155 -6.66 -0.91 -15.47
CA GLY A 155 -5.62 -0.05 -16.06
C GLY A 155 -4.41 0.16 -15.16
N ARG A 156 -4.59 0.31 -13.84
CA ARG A 156 -3.46 0.38 -12.90
C ARG A 156 -2.69 -0.93 -12.84
N ARG A 157 -3.38 -2.07 -12.86
CA ARG A 157 -2.75 -3.40 -12.83
C ARG A 157 -1.92 -3.64 -14.08
N THR A 158 -2.42 -3.29 -15.26
CA THR A 158 -1.66 -3.43 -16.51
C THR A 158 -0.41 -2.53 -16.53
N ILE A 159 -0.53 -1.28 -16.05
CA ILE A 159 0.62 -0.38 -15.92
C ILE A 159 1.66 -0.94 -14.94
N LEU A 160 1.24 -1.44 -13.78
CA LEU A 160 2.15 -2.05 -12.81
C LEU A 160 2.88 -3.26 -13.41
N GLN A 161 2.16 -4.13 -14.12
CA GLN A 161 2.78 -5.27 -14.81
C GLN A 161 3.80 -4.84 -15.86
N SER A 162 3.55 -3.74 -16.58
CA SER A 162 4.56 -3.16 -17.49
C SER A 162 5.84 -2.77 -16.75
N TYR A 163 5.73 -2.10 -15.60
CA TYR A 163 6.91 -1.72 -14.79
C TYR A 163 7.62 -2.93 -14.19
N VAL A 164 6.89 -3.94 -13.73
CA VAL A 164 7.44 -5.20 -13.24
C VAL A 164 8.22 -5.90 -14.36
N ASN A 165 7.68 -5.96 -15.58
CA ASN A 165 8.37 -6.56 -16.73
C ASN A 165 9.66 -5.80 -17.09
N GLU A 166 9.65 -4.47 -17.06
CA GLU A 166 10.88 -3.69 -17.24
C GLU A 166 11.93 -4.01 -16.16
N CYS A 167 11.50 -4.17 -14.91
CA CYS A 167 12.38 -4.59 -13.82
C CYS A 167 12.92 -6.01 -14.03
N CYS A 168 12.12 -6.96 -14.54
CA CYS A 168 12.57 -8.31 -14.84
C CYS A 168 13.68 -8.29 -15.90
N ASN A 169 13.51 -7.54 -16.98
CA ASN A 169 14.54 -7.39 -18.02
C ASN A 169 15.86 -6.83 -17.45
N LEU A 170 15.77 -5.91 -16.49
CA LEU A 170 16.94 -5.40 -15.77
C LEU A 170 17.57 -6.50 -14.90
N LEU A 171 16.78 -7.27 -14.16
CA LEU A 171 17.29 -8.38 -13.33
C LEU A 171 17.98 -9.45 -14.19
N ASP A 172 17.40 -9.80 -15.34
CA ASP A 172 18.00 -10.71 -16.33
C ASP A 172 19.35 -10.17 -16.82
N SER A 173 19.42 -8.88 -17.13
CA SER A 173 20.67 -8.22 -17.57
C SER A 173 21.74 -8.18 -16.47
N LEU A 174 21.34 -8.18 -15.20
CA LEU A 174 22.23 -8.21 -14.03
C LEU A 174 22.58 -9.63 -13.57
N GLY A 175 21.95 -10.68 -14.15
CA GLY A 175 22.12 -12.07 -13.71
C GLY A 175 21.52 -12.36 -12.33
N VAL A 176 20.49 -11.61 -11.92
CA VAL A 176 19.85 -11.77 -10.60
C VAL A 176 18.60 -12.64 -10.72
N PRO A 177 18.47 -13.72 -9.94
CA PRO A 177 17.35 -14.65 -10.08
C PRO A 177 16.04 -14.06 -9.58
N TYR A 178 14.95 -14.41 -10.26
CA TYR A 178 13.59 -14.15 -9.81
C TYR A 178 12.66 -15.35 -10.07
N ILE A 179 11.61 -15.46 -9.26
CA ILE A 179 10.62 -16.54 -9.31
C ILE A 179 9.22 -15.92 -9.34
N ARG A 180 8.32 -16.50 -10.12
CA ARG A 180 6.91 -16.10 -10.13
C ARG A 180 6.10 -16.95 -9.14
N SER A 181 5.43 -16.29 -8.21
CA SER A 181 4.49 -16.93 -7.27
C SER A 181 3.23 -17.40 -8.01
N LYS A 182 2.56 -18.43 -7.46
CA LYS A 182 1.20 -18.82 -7.91
C LYS A 182 0.13 -17.89 -7.34
N GLY A 183 0.42 -17.22 -6.22
CA GLY A 183 -0.47 -16.29 -5.53
C GLY A 183 0.28 -15.01 -5.19
N GLU A 184 0.22 -14.58 -3.93
CA GLU A 184 0.95 -13.39 -3.47
C GLU A 184 2.46 -13.64 -3.41
N ALA A 185 3.24 -12.64 -3.80
CA ALA A 185 4.70 -12.69 -3.72
C ALA A 185 5.16 -12.83 -2.26
N GLU A 186 4.54 -12.09 -1.35
CA GLU A 186 4.88 -12.08 0.08
C GLU A 186 4.74 -13.46 0.74
N ALA A 187 3.69 -14.20 0.37
CA ALA A 187 3.48 -15.54 0.88
C ALA A 187 4.62 -16.47 0.47
N LEU A 188 5.06 -16.40 -0.80
CA LEU A 188 6.19 -17.21 -1.28
C LEU A 188 7.52 -16.74 -0.66
N CYS A 189 7.76 -15.43 -0.54
CA CYS A 189 8.92 -14.91 0.19
C CYS A 189 8.99 -15.46 1.63
N SER A 190 7.84 -15.45 2.32
CA SER A 190 7.72 -15.95 3.70
C SER A 190 7.98 -17.45 3.78
N ILE A 191 7.51 -18.23 2.81
CA ILE A 191 7.80 -19.66 2.71
C ILE A 191 9.29 -19.90 2.49
N LEU A 192 9.94 -19.17 1.59
CA LEU A 192 11.39 -19.29 1.35
C LEU A 192 12.18 -19.02 2.62
N ASN A 193 11.75 -18.05 3.43
CA ASN A 193 12.39 -17.77 4.70
C ASN A 193 12.10 -18.86 5.75
N TYR A 194 10.86 -19.32 5.86
CA TYR A 194 10.45 -20.36 6.79
C TYR A 194 11.16 -21.70 6.52
N THR A 195 11.38 -22.06 5.25
CA THR A 195 12.06 -23.31 4.86
C THR A 195 13.59 -23.21 4.90
N GLY A 196 14.15 -22.04 5.21
CA GLY A 196 15.60 -21.80 5.25
C GLY A 196 16.25 -21.63 3.88
N MET A 197 15.48 -21.50 2.80
CA MET A 197 16.00 -21.15 1.47
C MET A 197 16.43 -19.69 1.38
N ALA A 198 15.86 -18.83 2.24
CA ALA A 198 16.29 -17.45 2.45
C ALA A 198 16.49 -17.18 3.95
N ASP A 199 17.50 -16.39 4.30
CA ASP A 199 17.76 -15.94 5.68
C ASP A 199 16.75 -14.90 6.18
N GLY A 200 16.11 -14.18 5.27
CA GLY A 200 15.08 -13.18 5.62
C GLY A 200 14.31 -12.66 4.42
N VAL A 201 13.21 -11.97 4.71
CA VAL A 201 12.33 -11.35 3.72
C VAL A 201 12.51 -9.84 3.72
N LEU A 202 12.78 -9.23 2.57
CA LEU A 202 12.75 -7.78 2.38
C LEU A 202 11.35 -7.37 1.91
N THR A 203 10.52 -6.92 2.85
CA THR A 203 9.19 -6.36 2.58
C THR A 203 8.80 -5.29 3.61
N ASN A 204 7.89 -4.40 3.21
CA ASN A 204 7.28 -3.42 4.09
C ASN A 204 5.89 -3.83 4.59
N ASP A 205 5.30 -4.91 4.06
CA ASP A 205 3.99 -5.37 4.51
C ASP A 205 4.13 -6.40 5.64
N SER A 206 3.26 -6.27 6.63
CA SER A 206 3.32 -7.09 7.86
C SER A 206 2.76 -8.50 7.67
N ASP A 207 2.08 -8.76 6.55
CA ASP A 207 1.41 -10.03 6.25
C ASP A 207 2.42 -11.18 6.13
N SER A 208 3.68 -10.86 5.80
CA SER A 208 4.80 -11.79 5.81
C SER A 208 4.91 -12.63 7.10
N PHE A 209 4.68 -12.02 8.27
CA PHE A 209 4.67 -12.76 9.55
C PHE A 209 3.48 -13.72 9.66
N LEU A 210 2.32 -13.35 9.12
CA LEU A 210 1.15 -14.24 9.08
C LEU A 210 1.38 -15.44 8.17
N TYR A 211 2.07 -15.22 7.06
CA TYR A 211 2.48 -16.28 6.13
C TYR A 211 3.61 -17.17 6.69
N GLY A 212 4.29 -16.73 7.75
CA GLY A 212 5.24 -17.53 8.51
C GLY A 212 6.70 -17.11 8.36
N ALA A 213 6.98 -15.92 7.84
CA ALA A 213 8.33 -15.37 7.86
C ALA A 213 8.88 -15.34 9.30
N THR A 214 10.12 -15.77 9.47
CA THR A 214 10.81 -15.77 10.76
C THR A 214 11.66 -14.52 10.93
N THR A 215 12.14 -13.93 9.85
CA THR A 215 12.95 -12.70 9.81
C THR A 215 12.48 -11.79 8.68
N VAL A 216 12.10 -10.56 9.02
CA VAL A 216 11.63 -9.54 8.07
C VAL A 216 12.49 -8.29 8.21
N TYR A 217 12.94 -7.79 7.06
CA TYR A 217 13.70 -6.57 6.90
C TYR A 217 12.85 -5.52 6.20
N ARG A 218 12.70 -4.36 6.82
CA ARG A 218 11.84 -3.27 6.36
C ARG A 218 12.62 -1.97 6.20
N ASP A 219 12.09 -1.08 5.36
CA ASP A 219 12.57 0.30 5.24
C ASP A 219 14.09 0.34 4.95
N LEU A 220 14.45 -0.26 3.81
CA LEU A 220 15.82 -0.29 3.33
C LEU A 220 16.28 1.12 2.91
N HIS A 221 17.15 1.73 3.73
CA HIS A 221 17.75 3.04 3.48
C HIS A 221 19.15 2.87 2.87
N THR A 222 19.26 2.96 1.54
CA THR A 222 20.53 2.76 0.81
C THR A 222 21.30 4.05 0.51
N THR A 223 20.65 5.21 0.63
CA THR A 223 21.18 6.50 0.12
C THR A 223 21.83 7.35 1.21
N GLU A 224 21.80 6.90 2.46
CA GLU A 224 22.32 7.62 3.61
C GLU A 224 23.82 7.39 3.79
N ARG A 225 24.49 8.30 4.51
CA ARG A 225 25.92 8.13 4.88
C ARG A 225 26.15 6.85 5.68
N SER A 226 25.15 6.42 6.44
CA SER A 226 25.09 5.17 7.17
C SER A 226 23.86 4.38 6.71
N PRO A 227 23.99 3.46 5.75
CA PRO A 227 22.85 2.73 5.26
C PRO A 227 22.30 1.79 6.34
N THR A 228 20.99 1.86 6.59
CA THR A 228 20.31 1.09 7.65
C THR A 228 19.05 0.38 7.13
N VAL A 229 18.62 -0.62 7.89
CA VAL A 229 17.39 -1.39 7.66
C VAL A 229 16.76 -1.74 9.00
N GLU A 230 15.44 -1.75 9.07
CA GLU A 230 14.74 -2.26 10.26
C GLU A 230 14.68 -3.77 10.23
N CYS A 231 15.02 -4.42 11.33
CA CYS A 231 15.01 -5.86 11.49
C CYS A 231 13.96 -6.29 12.52
N TYR A 232 13.10 -7.20 12.11
CA TYR A 232 12.11 -7.86 12.94
C TYR A 232 12.31 -9.37 12.86
N THR A 233 12.32 -10.05 14.00
CA THR A 233 12.38 -11.52 14.05
C THR A 233 11.21 -12.05 14.86
N MET A 234 10.66 -13.19 14.46
CA MET A 234 9.63 -13.89 15.24
C MET A 234 10.12 -14.25 16.64
N LYS A 235 11.42 -14.51 16.80
CA LYS A 235 12.05 -14.70 18.10
C LYS A 235 11.92 -13.45 18.98
N ALA A 236 12.30 -12.28 18.48
CA ALA A 236 12.19 -11.03 19.23
C ALA A 236 10.73 -10.64 19.50
N ILE A 237 9.81 -10.91 18.56
CA ILE A 237 8.37 -10.70 18.76
C ILE A 237 7.87 -11.58 19.91
N HIS A 238 8.25 -12.85 19.92
CA HIS A 238 7.87 -13.78 20.98
C HIS A 238 8.47 -13.37 22.34
N GLU A 239 9.77 -13.07 22.40
CA GLU A 239 10.46 -12.72 23.64
C GLU A 239 9.94 -11.42 24.28
N LYS A 240 9.61 -10.41 23.47
CA LYS A 240 9.21 -9.08 23.99
C LYS A 240 7.71 -8.91 24.17
N LEU A 241 6.90 -9.59 23.36
CA LEU A 241 5.44 -9.37 23.32
C LEU A 241 4.65 -10.63 23.70
N ALA A 242 5.33 -11.77 23.92
CA ALA A 242 4.69 -13.07 24.14
C ALA A 242 3.74 -13.50 23.01
N LEU A 243 3.94 -12.95 21.80
CA LEU A 243 3.12 -13.26 20.62
C LEU A 243 3.80 -14.32 19.76
N ASN A 244 3.05 -15.36 19.40
CA ASN A 244 3.43 -16.33 18.37
C ASN A 244 2.65 -16.07 17.07
N ARG A 245 2.94 -16.85 16.03
CA ARG A 245 2.29 -16.69 14.71
C ARG A 245 0.76 -16.80 14.79
N SER A 246 0.23 -17.74 15.56
CA SER A 246 -1.22 -17.92 15.73
C SER A 246 -1.86 -16.70 16.38
N ASP A 247 -1.18 -16.08 17.35
CA ASP A 247 -1.64 -14.84 17.98
C ASP A 247 -1.64 -13.67 16.99
N LEU A 248 -0.61 -13.56 16.14
CA LEU A 248 -0.56 -12.54 15.09
C LEU A 248 -1.69 -12.73 14.07
N ILE A 249 -2.01 -13.98 13.70
CA ILE A 249 -3.14 -14.30 12.82
C ILE A 249 -4.46 -13.92 13.49
N ALA A 250 -4.64 -14.25 14.77
CA ALA A 250 -5.84 -13.88 15.52
C ALA A 250 -5.98 -12.34 15.61
N LEU A 251 -4.89 -11.64 15.95
CA LEU A 251 -4.86 -10.18 15.96
C LEU A 251 -5.22 -9.60 14.60
N ALA A 252 -4.71 -10.17 13.50
CA ALA A 252 -5.05 -9.71 12.16
C ALA A 252 -6.53 -9.87 11.82
N LEU A 253 -7.15 -10.98 12.25
CA LEU A 253 -8.59 -11.20 12.10
C LEU A 253 -9.42 -10.24 12.96
N LEU A 254 -8.92 -9.86 14.14
CA LEU A 254 -9.60 -8.92 15.04
C LEU A 254 -9.49 -7.45 14.57
N LEU A 255 -8.29 -7.02 14.17
CA LEU A 255 -7.99 -5.65 13.71
C LEU A 255 -8.53 -5.37 12.31
N GLY A 256 -8.74 -6.43 11.55
CA GLY A 256 -9.09 -6.39 10.14
C GLY A 256 -7.87 -6.53 9.24
N CYS A 257 -8.03 -7.36 8.21
CA CYS A 257 -7.01 -7.66 7.22
C CYS A 257 -7.62 -7.68 5.81
N ASP A 258 -6.79 -7.86 4.78
CA ASP A 258 -7.21 -7.96 3.39
C ASP A 258 -8.33 -9.01 3.15
N TYR A 259 -8.41 -10.03 4.00
CA TYR A 259 -9.40 -11.10 3.94
C TYR A 259 -10.67 -10.81 4.78
N CYS A 260 -10.56 -10.00 5.83
CA CYS A 260 -11.67 -9.63 6.72
C CYS A 260 -11.55 -8.14 7.09
N PRO A 261 -12.03 -7.21 6.24
CA PRO A 261 -11.77 -5.77 6.45
C PRO A 261 -12.44 -5.17 7.67
N GLN A 262 -13.58 -5.72 8.08
CA GLN A 262 -14.34 -5.21 9.22
C GLN A 262 -13.69 -5.53 10.56
N GLY A 263 -12.77 -6.51 10.59
CA GLY A 263 -12.32 -7.12 11.83
C GLY A 263 -13.45 -7.87 12.54
N MET A 264 -13.11 -8.89 13.30
CA MET A 264 -14.06 -9.50 14.24
C MET A 264 -14.07 -8.73 15.55
N LEU A 265 -14.85 -7.66 15.65
CA LEU A 265 -15.22 -7.14 16.96
C LEU A 265 -16.13 -8.15 17.63
N ILE A 266 -15.65 -8.82 18.69
CA ILE A 266 -16.51 -9.54 19.62
C ILE A 266 -17.37 -8.48 20.32
N HIS A 267 -18.51 -8.13 19.72
CA HIS A 267 -19.56 -7.44 20.45
C HIS A 267 -20.04 -8.40 21.54
N ASN A 268 -19.56 -8.19 22.76
CA ASN A 268 -20.17 -8.77 23.95
C ASN A 268 -21.59 -8.17 24.08
N THR A 269 -22.56 -8.68 23.34
CA THR A 269 -23.97 -8.55 23.71
C THR A 269 -24.25 -9.54 24.83
N TYR A 270 -23.74 -9.24 26.02
CA TYR A 270 -24.40 -9.67 27.25
C TYR A 270 -25.42 -8.60 27.57
N SER A 271 -26.62 -8.72 27.01
CA SER A 271 -27.79 -8.08 27.61
C SER A 271 -28.05 -8.81 28.92
N VAL A 272 -27.52 -8.28 30.02
CA VAL A 272 -27.98 -8.62 31.36
C VAL A 272 -29.42 -8.10 31.43
N THR A 273 -30.38 -8.96 31.15
CA THR A 273 -31.76 -8.70 31.51
C THR A 273 -31.83 -8.75 33.03
N ASP A 274 -31.88 -7.57 33.63
CA ASP A 274 -32.15 -7.34 35.05
C ASP A 274 -33.54 -7.91 35.37
N THR A 275 -33.61 -9.16 35.83
CA THR A 275 -34.80 -9.74 36.43
C THR A 275 -34.86 -9.29 37.88
N ARG A 276 -35.42 -8.11 38.12
CA ARG A 276 -35.97 -7.73 39.43
C ARG A 276 -37.45 -8.09 39.46
N THR A 277 -37.76 -9.22 40.08
CA THR A 277 -39.01 -9.48 40.79
C THR A 277 -38.91 -8.97 42.21
#